data_AF-A0A6P4CIV9-F1
#
_entry.id   AF-A0A6P4CIV9-F1
#
_cell.length_a   1.000
_cell.length_b   1.000
_cell.length_c   1.000
_cell.angle_alpha   90.00
_cell.angle_beta   90.00
_cell.angle_gamma   90.00
#
_symmetry.space_group_name_H-M   'P 1'
#
loop_
_entity.id
_entity.type
_entity.pdbx_description
1 polymer ?
#
loop_
_entity_poly.entity_id
_entity_poly.type
_entity_poly.pdbx_seq_one_letter_code
_entity_poly.pdbx_strand_id
1 'polypeptide(L)'
;MAASFTLSHFSLSLPNKVPRRRTTTCVSIRAMSETTSSSSETTSSSASTSVTFAAPPNFKPPEPKRFAVRPDKTAEVFGAVLPLLLRFATGVFVSGYSFSFVSKDEIPPNQYALEVSGYKVKETAKLGPRPEKPIEIYEFEGCPFCRKVREIVAILDLDILFYPCPRNGPNFRPKVAQMGGKQQFPYMVDPNTGVSMYESDDIIRYLVDKYGDGSVPITLSLGILTTLTAGLGLLARAGKGSTYTPAKLPPKPLVLWAYEGSPFCKLVREVIVELELPHLLINCARGSPKRQILYEKTGHFQAPFLEDPNTGVEMFESAEIIEYIKATYALQ
;
A
#
# COMPACT_ATOMS: atom_id res chain seq x y z
N MET A 1 6.83 33.95 20.50
CA MET A 1 6.18 34.29 19.21
C MET A 1 6.31 33.08 18.30
N ALA A 2 5.23 32.31 18.12
CA ALA A 2 5.22 31.12 17.28
C ALA A 2 4.75 31.50 15.87
N ALA A 3 5.61 31.29 14.87
CA ALA A 3 5.25 31.51 13.48
C ALA A 3 4.47 30.28 12.98
N SER A 4 3.16 30.43 12.80
CA SER A 4 2.32 29.48 12.09
C SER A 4 2.40 29.80 10.60
N PHE A 5 2.91 28.86 9.79
CA PHE A 5 2.88 28.99 8.34
C PHE A 5 1.59 28.33 7.81
N THR A 6 0.57 29.14 7.58
CA THR A 6 -0.66 28.74 6.88
C THR A 6 -0.51 29.06 5.38
N LEU A 7 -0.47 28.03 4.53
CA LEU A 7 -0.60 28.18 3.08
C LEU A 7 -2.09 28.28 2.71
N SER A 8 -2.67 29.46 2.88
CA SER A 8 -3.98 29.79 2.30
C SER A 8 -4.10 31.29 2.09
N HIS A 9 -4.03 31.74 0.83
CA HIS A 9 -4.87 32.76 0.21
C HIS A 9 -4.21 33.26 -1.08
N PHE A 10 -4.52 32.61 -2.19
CA PHE A 10 -4.59 33.29 -3.48
C PHE A 10 -5.97 32.99 -4.06
N SER A 11 -6.90 33.93 -3.82
CA SER A 11 -8.19 33.97 -4.50
C SER A 11 -7.99 34.65 -5.85
N LEU A 12 -8.05 33.86 -6.93
CA LEU A 12 -8.26 34.37 -8.28
C LEU A 12 -9.69 34.02 -8.69
N SER A 13 -10.54 35.03 -8.71
CA SER A 13 -11.88 34.97 -9.29
C SER A 13 -11.78 34.92 -10.82
N LEU A 14 -12.34 33.88 -11.45
CA LEU A 14 -12.68 33.88 -12.88
C LEU A 14 -13.99 33.09 -13.10
N PRO A 15 -14.71 33.38 -14.20
CA PRO A 15 -16.17 33.51 -14.17
C PRO A 15 -16.91 32.19 -14.40
N ASN A 16 -18.13 32.18 -13.86
CA ASN A 16 -19.22 31.26 -14.16
C ASN A 16 -19.40 31.04 -15.67
N LYS A 17 -19.28 29.78 -16.12
CA LYS A 17 -20.12 29.17 -17.17
C LYS A 17 -19.93 27.65 -17.17
N VAL A 18 -20.87 26.97 -16.56
CA VAL A 18 -21.04 25.51 -16.60
C VAL A 18 -21.80 25.12 -17.87
N PRO A 19 -21.32 24.19 -18.70
CA PRO A 19 -22.19 23.33 -19.48
C PRO A 19 -22.50 22.05 -18.69
N ARG A 20 -23.80 21.82 -18.46
CA ARG A 20 -24.35 20.63 -17.82
C ARG A 20 -24.25 19.42 -18.77
N ARG A 21 -23.91 18.27 -18.18
CA ARG A 21 -24.19 16.87 -18.60
C ARG A 21 -23.55 16.33 -19.90
N ARG A 22 -22.66 15.36 -19.71
CA ARG A 22 -22.77 14.05 -20.38
C ARG A 22 -22.84 12.97 -19.29
N THR A 23 -23.99 12.32 -19.18
CA THR A 23 -24.17 11.08 -18.42
C THR A 23 -23.41 9.98 -19.14
N THR A 24 -22.24 9.60 -18.63
CA THR A 24 -21.62 8.33 -19.00
C THR A 24 -22.31 7.24 -18.19
N THR A 25 -22.93 6.30 -18.88
CA THR A 25 -23.58 5.12 -18.30
C THR A 25 -22.54 4.30 -17.54
N CYS A 26 -22.54 4.40 -16.21
CA CYS A 26 -21.83 3.47 -15.35
C CYS A 26 -22.63 2.16 -15.34
N VAL A 27 -22.11 1.13 -16.00
CA VAL A 27 -22.70 -0.21 -15.93
C VAL A 27 -22.23 -0.84 -14.61
N SER A 28 -23.05 -0.70 -13.57
CA SER A 28 -22.89 -1.48 -12.34
C SER A 28 -23.41 -2.89 -12.59
N ILE A 29 -22.52 -3.87 -12.72
CA ILE A 29 -22.93 -5.28 -12.75
C ILE A 29 -23.16 -5.70 -11.30
N ARG A 30 -24.42 -5.70 -10.88
CA ARG A 30 -24.85 -6.28 -9.60
C ARG A 30 -25.07 -7.77 -9.83
N ALA A 31 -24.10 -8.59 -9.45
CA ALA A 31 -24.29 -10.04 -9.46
C ALA A 31 -25.25 -10.44 -8.32
N MET A 32 -26.44 -10.94 -8.67
CA MET A 32 -27.37 -11.58 -7.75
C MET A 32 -26.97 -13.05 -7.59
N SER A 33 -26.74 -13.49 -6.35
CA SER A 33 -26.56 -14.91 -6.03
C SER A 33 -27.92 -15.53 -5.76
N GLU A 34 -28.44 -16.32 -6.71
CA GLU A 34 -29.54 -17.24 -6.43
C GLU A 34 -28.95 -18.59 -6.00
N THR A 35 -29.20 -18.94 -4.75
CA THR A 35 -28.87 -20.23 -4.16
C THR A 35 -29.85 -21.27 -4.69
N THR A 36 -29.40 -22.18 -5.54
CA THR A 36 -30.11 -23.46 -5.77
C THR A 36 -29.18 -24.61 -5.44
N SER A 37 -29.50 -25.28 -4.34
CA SER A 37 -28.89 -26.50 -3.86
C SER A 37 -29.19 -27.67 -4.79
N SER A 38 -28.16 -28.26 -5.39
CA SER A 38 -28.20 -29.61 -5.95
C SER A 38 -26.90 -30.32 -5.61
N SER A 39 -26.99 -31.17 -4.59
CA SER A 39 -25.95 -32.07 -4.11
C SER A 39 -25.60 -33.09 -5.18
N SER A 40 -24.34 -33.18 -5.56
CA SER A 40 -23.78 -34.36 -6.23
C SER A 40 -22.35 -34.51 -5.76
N GLU A 41 -22.18 -35.39 -4.76
CA GLU A 41 -20.90 -35.82 -4.27
C GLU A 41 -20.15 -36.52 -5.41
N THR A 42 -18.98 -35.98 -5.77
CA THR A 42 -17.97 -36.73 -6.50
C THR A 42 -16.68 -36.57 -5.74
N THR A 43 -16.32 -37.62 -5.02
CA THR A 43 -15.10 -37.78 -4.24
C THR A 43 -13.90 -37.81 -5.17
N SER A 44 -13.33 -36.63 -5.47
CA SER A 44 -11.97 -36.52 -5.96
C SER A 44 -11.04 -36.24 -4.78
N SER A 45 -10.47 -37.30 -4.21
CA SER A 45 -9.43 -37.24 -3.19
C SER A 45 -8.12 -36.71 -3.81
N SER A 46 -8.00 -35.39 -3.94
CA SER A 46 -6.69 -34.76 -4.09
C SER A 46 -6.06 -34.68 -2.70
N ALA A 47 -5.04 -35.51 -2.46
CA ALA A 47 -4.23 -35.41 -1.26
C ALA A 47 -3.59 -34.02 -1.20
N SER A 48 -4.20 -33.10 -0.45
CA SER A 48 -3.60 -31.80 -0.13
C SER A 48 -2.45 -32.07 0.84
N THR A 49 -1.23 -32.12 0.33
CA THR A 49 -0.04 -32.03 1.17
C THR A 49 -0.16 -30.70 1.91
N SER A 50 -0.49 -30.72 3.21
CA SER A 50 -0.57 -29.51 4.01
C SER A 50 0.84 -28.94 4.12
N VAL A 51 1.15 -27.94 3.31
CA VAL A 51 2.43 -27.22 3.37
C VAL A 51 2.45 -26.48 4.71
N THR A 52 3.20 -27.00 5.67
CA THR A 52 3.43 -26.32 6.95
C THR A 52 4.44 -25.19 6.73
N PHE A 53 4.04 -23.96 7.06
CA PHE A 53 4.95 -22.81 7.06
C PHE A 53 5.64 -22.73 8.42
N ALA A 54 6.96 -22.61 8.40
CA ALA A 54 7.77 -22.40 9.60
C ALA A 54 8.84 -21.38 9.27
N ALA A 55 9.29 -20.64 10.29
CA ALA A 55 10.43 -19.76 10.14
C ALA A 55 11.68 -20.56 9.70
N PRO A 56 12.63 -19.94 9.00
CA PRO A 56 13.90 -20.59 8.66
C PRO A 56 14.62 -21.10 9.92
N PRO A 57 15.39 -22.21 9.83
CA PRO A 57 16.11 -22.75 10.98
C PRO A 57 17.02 -21.70 11.63
N ASN A 58 16.99 -21.60 12.96
CA ASN A 58 17.76 -20.63 13.76
C ASN A 58 17.44 -19.15 13.45
N PHE A 59 16.29 -18.85 12.86
CA PHE A 59 15.88 -17.48 12.59
C PHE A 59 15.59 -16.73 13.89
N LYS A 60 16.20 -15.56 14.05
CA LYS A 60 15.90 -14.58 15.10
C LYS A 60 15.59 -13.23 14.46
N PRO A 61 14.46 -12.58 14.82
CA PRO A 61 14.18 -11.22 14.36
C PRO A 61 15.35 -10.27 14.70
N PRO A 62 15.75 -9.38 13.77
CA PRO A 62 16.82 -8.44 13.98
C PRO A 62 16.41 -7.38 15.02
N GLU A 63 17.41 -6.83 15.70
CA GLU A 63 17.21 -5.64 16.53
C GLU A 63 16.94 -4.41 15.65
N PRO A 64 15.91 -3.60 15.94
CA PRO A 64 15.56 -2.45 15.11
C PRO A 64 16.66 -1.39 15.10
N LYS A 65 17.03 -0.90 13.91
CA LYS A 65 18.06 0.11 13.71
C LYS A 65 17.51 1.31 12.96
N ARG A 66 17.20 2.36 13.72
CA ARG A 66 16.57 3.57 13.19
C ARG A 66 17.43 4.22 12.09
N PHE A 67 16.84 4.35 10.91
CA PHE A 67 17.45 4.97 9.71
C PHE A 67 18.74 4.30 9.20
N ALA A 68 19.07 3.11 9.67
CA ALA A 68 20.23 2.39 9.19
C ALA A 68 19.97 1.84 7.78
N VAL A 69 20.97 1.95 6.92
CA VAL A 69 21.01 1.26 5.62
C VAL A 69 22.09 0.20 5.72
N ARG A 70 21.73 -1.06 5.45
CA ARG A 70 22.71 -2.14 5.38
C ARG A 70 23.68 -1.84 4.22
N PRO A 71 25.02 -1.90 4.41
CA PRO A 71 25.98 -1.44 3.41
C PRO A 71 25.81 -2.05 2.01
N ASP A 72 25.49 -3.35 1.94
CA ASP A 72 25.22 -4.10 0.70
C ASP A 72 23.92 -3.68 -0.01
N LYS A 73 23.01 -2.99 0.68
CA LYS A 73 21.70 -2.53 0.15
C LYS A 73 21.66 -1.07 -0.24
N THR A 74 22.77 -0.35 -0.10
CA THR A 74 22.87 1.09 -0.38
C THR A 74 22.37 1.47 -1.78
N ALA A 75 22.84 0.78 -2.83
CA ALA A 75 22.43 1.05 -4.20
C ALA A 75 20.93 0.76 -4.44
N GLU A 76 20.41 -0.31 -3.86
CA GLU A 76 19.00 -0.67 -3.96
C GLU A 76 18.10 0.41 -3.33
N VAL A 77 18.48 0.89 -2.14
CA VAL A 77 17.75 1.96 -1.44
C VAL A 77 17.79 3.26 -2.24
N PHE A 78 18.96 3.68 -2.75
CA PHE A 78 19.06 4.87 -3.59
C PHE A 78 18.20 4.77 -4.87
N GLY A 79 18.20 3.63 -5.54
CA GLY A 79 17.33 3.39 -6.69
C GLY A 79 15.84 3.46 -6.34
N ALA A 80 15.46 3.08 -5.12
CA ALA A 80 14.08 3.17 -4.62
C ALA A 80 13.66 4.60 -4.22
N VAL A 81 14.60 5.54 -4.02
CA VAL A 81 14.32 6.96 -3.75
C VAL A 81 13.90 7.71 -5.01
N LEU A 82 14.44 7.36 -6.19
CA LEU A 82 14.10 8.07 -7.44
C LEU A 82 12.60 8.10 -7.76
N PRO A 83 11.85 6.98 -7.64
CA PRO A 83 10.40 6.99 -7.72
C PRO A 83 9.75 8.09 -6.88
N LEU A 84 10.19 8.24 -5.63
CA LEU A 84 9.64 9.21 -4.67
C LEU A 84 9.84 10.64 -5.13
N LEU A 85 11.05 10.97 -5.56
CA LEU A 85 11.43 12.31 -6.02
C LEU A 85 10.65 12.71 -7.28
N LEU A 86 10.57 11.82 -8.27
CA LEU A 86 9.84 12.09 -9.52
C LEU A 86 8.33 12.19 -9.33
N ARG A 87 7.82 11.65 -8.22
CA ARG A 87 6.42 11.79 -7.80
C ARG A 87 6.21 12.89 -6.77
N PHE A 88 7.18 13.78 -6.60
CA PHE A 88 7.07 14.94 -5.70
C PHE A 88 6.67 14.54 -4.27
N ALA A 89 7.23 13.43 -3.77
CA ALA A 89 6.90 12.88 -2.46
C ALA A 89 5.41 12.52 -2.23
N THR A 90 4.64 12.32 -3.32
CA THR A 90 3.24 11.87 -3.22
C THR A 90 3.17 10.54 -2.46
N GLY A 91 2.24 10.43 -1.51
CA GLY A 91 2.08 9.25 -0.65
C GLY A 91 3.03 9.19 0.55
N VAL A 92 3.80 10.26 0.86
CA VAL A 92 4.55 10.39 2.13
C VAL A 92 3.65 10.82 3.27
N PHE A 93 2.69 11.71 3.00
CA PHE A 93 1.82 12.33 3.98
C PHE A 93 0.37 11.92 3.75
N VAL A 94 -0.38 11.78 4.84
CA VAL A 94 -1.84 11.59 4.78
C VAL A 94 -2.55 12.91 4.45
N SER A 95 -3.83 12.83 4.10
CA SER A 95 -4.66 13.99 3.80
C SER A 95 -4.79 14.93 5.00
N GLY A 96 -4.72 16.24 4.75
CA GLY A 96 -4.75 17.27 5.79
C GLY A 96 -3.54 17.25 6.73
N TYR A 97 -2.42 16.63 6.33
CA TYR A 97 -1.20 16.62 7.14
C TYR A 97 -0.75 18.04 7.51
N SER A 98 -0.50 18.25 8.79
CA SER A 98 0.12 19.46 9.32
C SER A 98 1.04 19.12 10.48
N PHE A 99 2.07 19.93 10.69
CA PHE A 99 3.06 19.71 11.73
C PHE A 99 3.44 20.99 12.47
N SER A 100 3.89 20.83 13.72
CA SER A 100 4.52 21.88 14.50
C SER A 100 5.67 21.31 15.32
N PHE A 101 6.71 22.11 15.54
CA PHE A 101 7.78 21.78 16.49
C PHE A 101 7.34 22.18 17.91
N VAL A 102 7.43 21.23 18.82
CA VAL A 102 7.10 21.41 20.24
C VAL A 102 8.27 21.00 21.12
N SER A 103 8.29 21.48 22.36
CA SER A 103 9.30 21.07 23.34
C SER A 103 9.13 19.58 23.69
N LYS A 104 10.18 18.96 24.25
CA LYS A 104 10.16 17.51 24.56
C LYS A 104 9.07 17.13 25.57
N ASP A 105 8.77 18.05 26.48
CA ASP A 105 7.86 17.87 27.60
C ASP A 105 6.38 17.96 27.19
N GLU A 106 6.09 18.55 26.03
CA GLU A 106 4.71 18.69 25.51
C GLU A 106 4.13 17.40 24.93
N ILE A 107 4.97 16.42 24.57
CA ILE A 107 4.51 15.11 24.09
C ILE A 107 4.83 14.06 25.15
N PRO A 108 3.81 13.41 25.73
CA PRO A 108 3.98 12.33 26.68
C PRO A 108 4.98 11.25 26.22
N PRO A 109 5.77 10.64 27.11
CA PRO A 109 6.75 9.61 26.75
C PRO A 109 6.16 8.38 26.05
N ASN A 110 4.89 8.07 26.30
CA ASN A 110 4.16 6.97 25.67
C ASN A 110 3.58 7.32 24.29
N GLN A 111 3.70 8.57 23.85
CA GLN A 111 3.22 9.01 22.54
C GLN A 111 4.38 9.10 21.54
N TYR A 112 4.20 8.43 20.40
CA TYR A 112 5.07 8.52 19.25
C TYR A 112 5.21 9.97 18.80
N ALA A 113 6.47 10.38 18.63
CA ALA A 113 6.81 11.60 17.93
C ALA A 113 8.16 11.47 17.21
N LEU A 114 8.28 12.14 16.07
CA LEU A 114 9.59 12.31 15.45
C LEU A 114 10.38 13.34 16.25
N GLU A 115 11.55 12.95 16.77
CA GLU A 115 12.52 13.89 17.33
C GLU A 115 13.44 14.44 16.23
N VAL A 116 13.58 15.76 16.18
CA VAL A 116 14.46 16.49 15.25
C VAL A 116 15.17 17.61 16.03
N SER A 117 16.50 17.54 16.11
CA SER A 117 17.34 18.57 16.74
C SER A 117 16.88 18.98 18.15
N GLY A 118 16.45 18.02 18.96
CA GLY A 118 15.99 18.26 20.33
C GLY A 118 14.53 18.71 20.47
N TYR A 119 13.81 18.93 19.37
CA TYR A 119 12.37 19.17 19.36
C TYR A 119 11.61 17.91 19.00
N LYS A 120 10.35 17.82 19.40
CA LYS A 120 9.43 16.81 18.90
C LYS A 120 8.52 17.41 17.83
N VAL A 121 8.23 16.64 16.79
CA VAL A 121 7.28 17.02 15.75
C VAL A 121 5.91 16.51 16.14
N LYS A 122 5.00 17.43 16.45
CA LYS A 122 3.58 17.15 16.65
C LYS A 122 2.92 17.14 15.28
N GLU A 123 2.31 16.01 14.92
CA GLU A 123 1.68 15.78 13.62
C GLU A 123 0.17 15.71 13.77
N THR A 124 -0.56 16.21 12.79
CA THR A 124 -2.02 16.14 12.71
C THR A 124 -2.44 15.76 11.29
N ALA A 125 -3.66 15.24 11.15
CA ALA A 125 -4.21 14.76 9.89
C ALA A 125 -5.73 14.96 9.87
N LYS A 126 -6.31 14.95 8.67
CA LYS A 126 -7.77 14.96 8.46
C LYS A 126 -8.17 13.71 7.69
N LEU A 127 -8.42 12.63 8.42
CA LEU A 127 -8.79 11.35 7.83
C LEU A 127 -10.29 11.29 7.56
N GLY A 128 -10.66 10.64 6.45
CA GLY A 128 -12.06 10.34 6.12
C GLY A 128 -12.57 9.08 6.82
N PRO A 129 -13.78 8.60 6.48
CA PRO A 129 -14.32 7.38 7.06
C PRO A 129 -13.41 6.19 6.75
N ARG A 130 -13.41 5.20 7.65
CA ARG A 130 -12.61 3.97 7.51
C ARG A 130 -13.52 2.83 7.04
N PRO A 131 -13.08 2.02 6.05
CA PRO A 131 -13.85 0.84 5.64
C PRO A 131 -13.89 -0.19 6.77
N GLU A 132 -15.02 -0.87 6.94
CA GLU A 132 -15.17 -1.94 7.95
C GLU A 132 -14.41 -3.21 7.55
N LYS A 133 -14.40 -3.50 6.25
CA LYS A 133 -13.65 -4.60 5.63
C LYS A 133 -12.56 -4.03 4.73
N PRO A 134 -11.33 -4.57 4.74
CA PRO A 134 -10.28 -4.14 3.83
C PRO A 134 -10.75 -4.18 2.37
N ILE A 135 -10.49 -3.11 1.64
CA ILE A 135 -10.70 -3.06 0.18
C ILE A 135 -9.64 -3.97 -0.45
N GLU A 136 -10.02 -4.74 -1.47
CA GLU A 136 -9.10 -5.60 -2.20
C GLU A 136 -8.57 -4.87 -3.43
N ILE A 137 -7.25 -4.90 -3.64
CA ILE A 137 -6.62 -4.33 -4.83
C ILE A 137 -5.67 -5.33 -5.46
N TYR A 138 -5.94 -5.65 -6.73
CA TYR A 138 -5.13 -6.51 -7.57
C TYR A 138 -4.16 -5.67 -8.38
N GLU A 139 -2.86 -5.84 -8.15
CA GLU A 139 -1.85 -4.90 -8.62
C GLU A 139 -0.45 -5.51 -8.75
N PHE A 140 0.50 -4.79 -9.35
CA PHE A 140 1.92 -5.13 -9.25
C PHE A 140 2.80 -3.86 -9.20
N GLU A 141 3.96 -3.99 -8.55
CA GLU A 141 4.85 -2.86 -8.21
C GLU A 141 5.38 -2.12 -9.44
N GLY A 142 5.72 -2.86 -10.50
CA GLY A 142 6.20 -2.31 -11.78
C GLY A 142 5.15 -1.62 -12.66
N CYS A 143 3.95 -1.36 -12.16
CA CYS A 143 2.89 -0.69 -12.91
C CYS A 143 2.74 0.79 -12.49
N PRO A 144 2.86 1.76 -13.43
CA PRO A 144 2.66 3.18 -13.09
C PRO A 144 1.21 3.49 -12.68
N PHE A 145 0.22 2.76 -13.20
CA PHE A 145 -1.19 2.95 -12.84
C PHE A 145 -1.49 2.43 -11.43
N CYS A 146 -0.97 1.24 -11.07
CA CYS A 146 -1.08 0.70 -9.72
C CYS A 146 -0.40 1.61 -8.70
N ARG A 147 0.73 2.21 -9.07
CA ARG A 147 1.45 3.16 -8.23
C ARG A 147 0.60 4.37 -7.84
N LYS A 148 -0.12 4.97 -8.80
CA LYS A 148 -1.05 6.08 -8.50
C LYS A 148 -2.12 5.67 -7.47
N VAL A 149 -2.61 4.44 -7.54
CA VAL A 149 -3.58 3.90 -6.57
C VAL A 149 -2.93 3.68 -5.20
N ARG A 150 -1.70 3.16 -5.14
CA ARG A 150 -0.96 3.05 -3.85
C ARG A 150 -0.68 4.42 -3.23
N GLU A 151 -0.37 5.42 -4.05
CA GLU A 151 -0.18 6.80 -3.61
C GLU A 151 -1.45 7.38 -2.97
N ILE A 152 -2.63 7.22 -3.60
CA ILE A 152 -3.87 7.71 -2.97
C ILE A 152 -4.25 6.90 -1.73
N VAL A 153 -4.00 5.60 -1.72
CA VAL A 153 -4.21 4.74 -0.54
C VAL A 153 -3.38 5.24 0.65
N ALA A 154 -2.13 5.65 0.41
CA ALA A 154 -1.27 6.28 1.42
C ALA A 154 -1.77 7.66 1.88
N ILE A 155 -2.22 8.50 0.95
CA ILE A 155 -2.80 9.81 1.29
C ILE A 155 -4.07 9.65 2.12
N LEU A 156 -4.92 8.68 1.80
CA LEU A 156 -6.17 8.46 2.53
C LEU A 156 -5.98 7.62 3.81
N ASP A 157 -4.77 7.14 4.09
CA ASP A 157 -4.44 6.28 5.22
C ASP A 157 -5.31 5.00 5.29
N LEU A 158 -5.57 4.38 4.13
CA LEU A 158 -6.42 3.20 4.03
C LEU A 158 -5.61 1.92 4.17
N ASP A 159 -6.17 0.95 4.90
CA ASP A 159 -5.65 -0.41 4.97
C ASP A 159 -6.26 -1.24 3.85
N ILE A 160 -5.41 -1.90 3.09
CA ILE A 160 -5.78 -2.55 1.81
C ILE A 160 -5.28 -3.98 1.82
N LEU A 161 -6.13 -4.90 1.40
CA LEU A 161 -5.74 -6.27 1.10
C LEU A 161 -5.25 -6.33 -0.35
N PHE A 162 -3.93 -6.36 -0.53
CA PHE A 162 -3.33 -6.44 -1.84
C PHE A 162 -3.20 -7.89 -2.31
N TYR A 163 -3.57 -8.12 -3.56
CA TYR A 163 -3.36 -9.35 -4.31
C TYR A 163 -2.36 -9.11 -5.44
N PRO A 164 -1.09 -9.48 -5.26
CA PRO A 164 -0.09 -9.23 -6.29
C PRO A 164 -0.39 -9.96 -7.60
N CYS A 165 -0.13 -9.28 -8.71
CA CYS A 165 -0.38 -9.76 -10.06
C CYS A 165 0.87 -9.53 -10.94
N PRO A 166 2.07 -10.00 -10.52
CA PRO A 166 3.26 -9.89 -11.36
C PRO A 166 3.02 -10.62 -12.69
N ARG A 167 3.71 -10.21 -13.76
CA ARG A 167 3.66 -10.91 -15.05
C ARG A 167 4.03 -12.38 -14.86
N ASN A 168 3.27 -13.27 -15.50
CA ASN A 168 3.38 -14.72 -15.38
C ASN A 168 2.97 -15.30 -14.00
N GLY A 169 2.36 -14.50 -13.11
CA GLY A 169 1.78 -14.97 -11.87
C GLY A 169 0.60 -15.93 -12.12
N PRO A 170 0.62 -17.16 -11.58
CA PRO A 170 -0.39 -18.17 -11.85
C PRO A 170 -1.70 -17.98 -11.07
N ASN A 171 -1.71 -17.23 -9.96
CA ASN A 171 -2.85 -17.24 -9.04
C ASN A 171 -3.85 -16.12 -9.31
N PHE A 172 -3.43 -14.85 -9.26
CA PHE A 172 -4.39 -13.73 -9.17
C PHE A 172 -4.73 -13.09 -10.51
N ARG A 173 -3.84 -13.16 -11.50
CA ARG A 173 -4.14 -12.66 -12.85
C ARG A 173 -5.33 -13.40 -13.49
N PRO A 174 -5.42 -14.74 -13.47
CA PRO A 174 -6.58 -15.46 -13.97
C PRO A 174 -7.85 -15.10 -13.20
N LYS A 175 -7.78 -14.93 -11.88
CA LYS A 175 -8.90 -14.51 -11.04
C LYS A 175 -9.46 -13.15 -11.49
N VAL A 176 -8.60 -12.17 -11.78
CA VAL A 176 -9.04 -10.86 -12.30
C VAL A 176 -9.71 -10.99 -13.67
N ALA A 177 -9.22 -11.86 -14.56
CA ALA A 177 -9.89 -12.12 -15.83
C ALA A 177 -11.27 -12.76 -15.65
N GLN A 178 -11.44 -13.67 -14.68
CA GLN A 178 -12.73 -14.28 -14.36
C GLN A 178 -13.72 -13.26 -13.77
N MET A 179 -13.26 -12.37 -12.88
CA MET A 179 -14.12 -11.40 -12.19
C MET A 179 -14.45 -10.17 -13.05
N GLY A 180 -13.50 -9.63 -13.81
CA GLY A 180 -13.68 -8.38 -14.56
C GLY A 180 -13.51 -8.52 -16.08
N GLY A 181 -13.29 -9.73 -16.60
CA GLY A 181 -13.27 -10.02 -18.04
C GLY A 181 -11.92 -9.78 -18.74
N LYS A 182 -10.94 -9.14 -18.08
CA LYS A 182 -9.60 -8.89 -18.66
C LYS A 182 -8.50 -8.80 -17.60
N GLN A 183 -7.28 -9.19 -17.98
CA GLN A 183 -6.08 -9.02 -17.12
C GLN A 183 -5.55 -7.59 -17.18
N GLN A 184 -6.34 -6.63 -16.70
CA GLN A 184 -5.96 -5.22 -16.57
C GLN A 184 -5.75 -4.85 -15.10
N PHE A 185 -4.75 -4.00 -14.84
CA PHE A 185 -4.37 -3.61 -13.48
C PHE A 185 -4.16 -2.09 -13.38
N PRO A 186 -4.48 -1.47 -12.23
CA PRO A 186 -5.08 -2.09 -11.05
C PRO A 186 -6.56 -2.48 -11.27
N TYR A 187 -7.01 -3.48 -10.51
CA TYR A 187 -8.43 -3.82 -10.36
C TYR A 187 -8.79 -3.78 -8.88
N MET A 188 -9.85 -3.06 -8.51
CA MET A 188 -10.27 -2.87 -7.13
C MET A 188 -11.60 -3.57 -6.88
N VAL A 189 -11.77 -4.16 -5.70
CA VAL A 189 -13.05 -4.65 -5.17
C VAL A 189 -13.26 -4.07 -3.78
N ASP A 190 -14.36 -3.35 -3.58
CA ASP A 190 -14.76 -2.83 -2.28
C ASP A 190 -15.92 -3.66 -1.70
N PRO A 191 -15.64 -4.57 -0.74
CA PRO A 191 -16.67 -5.42 -0.15
C PRO A 191 -17.66 -4.66 0.73
N ASN A 192 -17.38 -3.40 1.10
CA ASN A 192 -18.27 -2.57 1.91
C ASN A 192 -19.43 -2.00 1.08
N THR A 193 -19.25 -1.87 -0.24
CA THR A 193 -20.23 -1.30 -1.16
C THR A 193 -20.66 -2.25 -2.28
N GLY A 194 -19.91 -3.34 -2.49
CA GLY A 194 -20.09 -4.26 -3.60
C GLY A 194 -19.55 -3.74 -4.94
N VAL A 195 -18.84 -2.61 -4.93
CA VAL A 195 -18.27 -2.01 -6.15
C VAL A 195 -16.99 -2.74 -6.54
N SER A 196 -16.84 -3.05 -7.83
CA SER A 196 -15.56 -3.44 -8.42
C SER A 196 -15.30 -2.66 -9.71
N MET A 197 -14.05 -2.30 -9.97
CA MET A 197 -13.72 -1.47 -11.13
C MET A 197 -12.26 -1.58 -11.58
N TYR A 198 -12.05 -1.25 -12.85
CA TYR A 198 -10.74 -0.96 -13.44
C TYR A 198 -10.46 0.55 -13.44
N GLU A 199 -9.44 0.97 -14.20
CA GLU A 199 -9.05 2.35 -14.47
C GLU A 199 -8.56 3.09 -13.22
N SER A 200 -7.24 3.29 -13.14
CA SER A 200 -6.61 3.90 -11.95
C SER A 200 -7.20 5.25 -11.55
N ASP A 201 -7.61 6.09 -12.51
CA ASP A 201 -8.21 7.39 -12.20
C ASP A 201 -9.63 7.27 -11.64
N ASP A 202 -10.40 6.27 -12.07
CA ASP A 202 -11.74 6.02 -11.53
C ASP A 202 -11.65 5.41 -10.13
N ILE A 203 -10.70 4.50 -9.91
CA ILE A 203 -10.38 3.98 -8.57
C ILE A 203 -9.98 5.12 -7.63
N ILE A 204 -9.10 6.03 -8.05
CA ILE A 204 -8.67 7.17 -7.24
C ILE A 204 -9.86 8.06 -6.88
N ARG A 205 -10.71 8.41 -7.85
CA ARG A 205 -11.92 9.21 -7.60
C ARG A 205 -12.85 8.52 -6.63
N TYR A 206 -13.13 7.23 -6.84
CA TYR A 206 -13.97 6.44 -5.95
C TYR A 206 -13.46 6.45 -4.52
N LEU A 207 -12.17 6.17 -4.30
CA LEU A 207 -11.57 6.12 -2.97
C LEU A 207 -11.62 7.49 -2.27
N VAL A 208 -11.36 8.57 -3.01
CA VAL A 208 -11.43 9.93 -2.49
C VAL A 208 -12.86 10.35 -2.14
N ASP A 209 -13.84 10.01 -2.98
CA ASP A 209 -15.25 10.34 -2.76
C ASP A 209 -15.84 9.56 -1.60
N LYS A 210 -15.45 8.28 -1.43
CA LYS A 210 -15.98 7.40 -0.39
C LYS A 210 -15.25 7.51 0.94
N TYR A 211 -13.92 7.64 0.91
CA TYR A 211 -13.07 7.52 2.08
C TYR A 211 -12.15 8.73 2.32
N GLY A 212 -12.26 9.76 1.50
CA GLY A 212 -11.57 11.04 1.63
C GLY A 212 -12.52 12.21 1.78
N ASP A 213 -12.11 13.37 1.26
CA ASP A 213 -12.87 14.62 1.30
C ASP A 213 -13.44 15.02 -0.07
N GLY A 214 -13.43 14.12 -1.05
CA GLY A 214 -13.87 14.39 -2.43
C GLY A 214 -12.83 15.12 -3.29
N SER A 215 -11.65 15.47 -2.76
CA SER A 215 -10.61 16.17 -3.52
C SER A 215 -9.45 15.24 -3.94
N VAL A 216 -9.24 15.09 -5.26
CA VAL A 216 -8.09 14.35 -5.78
C VAL A 216 -6.86 15.25 -5.73
N PRO A 217 -5.74 14.83 -5.09
CA PRO A 217 -4.51 15.60 -5.05
C PRO A 217 -4.01 15.98 -6.45
N ILE A 218 -3.48 17.20 -6.60
CA ILE A 218 -3.06 17.69 -7.91
C ILE A 218 -2.06 16.76 -8.59
N THR A 219 -1.11 16.20 -7.83
CA THR A 219 -0.08 15.26 -8.32
C THR A 219 -0.66 13.97 -8.93
N LEU A 220 -1.91 13.63 -8.61
CA LEU A 220 -2.66 12.48 -9.12
C LEU A 220 -3.68 12.85 -10.22
N SER A 221 -3.84 14.13 -10.54
CA SER A 221 -4.85 14.62 -11.50
C SER A 221 -4.27 15.26 -12.77
N LEU A 222 -2.95 15.26 -12.96
CA LEU A 222 -2.27 15.83 -14.14
C LEU A 222 -2.33 14.94 -15.39
N GLY A 223 -3.17 13.89 -15.38
CA GLY A 223 -3.37 12.99 -16.53
C GLY A 223 -2.09 12.29 -16.99
N ILE A 224 -1.74 12.45 -18.27
CA ILE A 224 -0.59 11.79 -18.90
C ILE A 224 0.72 12.09 -18.16
N LEU A 225 0.90 13.31 -17.64
CA LEU A 225 2.10 13.69 -16.91
C LEU A 225 2.26 12.87 -15.61
N THR A 226 1.16 12.60 -14.90
CA THR A 226 1.15 11.72 -13.73
C THR A 226 1.63 10.31 -14.11
N THR A 227 1.12 9.75 -15.21
CA THR A 227 1.51 8.41 -15.68
C THR A 227 2.98 8.35 -16.11
N LEU A 228 3.47 9.37 -16.83
CA LEU A 228 4.87 9.45 -17.27
C LEU A 228 5.83 9.53 -16.08
N THR A 229 5.56 10.42 -15.12
CA THR A 229 6.40 10.57 -13.91
C THR A 229 6.39 9.31 -13.05
N ALA A 230 5.24 8.62 -12.95
CA ALA A 230 5.15 7.32 -12.28
C ALA A 230 6.01 6.26 -12.98
N GLY A 231 5.98 6.20 -14.32
CA GLY A 231 6.74 5.26 -15.13
C GLY A 231 8.25 5.49 -15.08
N LEU A 232 8.72 6.74 -15.23
CA LEU A 232 10.15 7.07 -15.22
C LEU A 232 10.85 6.64 -13.93
N GLY A 233 10.19 6.80 -12.77
CA GLY A 233 10.73 6.35 -11.50
C GLY A 233 10.98 4.85 -11.44
N LEU A 234 10.14 4.05 -12.10
CA LEU A 234 10.26 2.59 -12.10
C LEU A 234 11.45 2.09 -12.94
N LEU A 235 11.97 2.88 -13.88
CA LEU A 235 13.12 2.51 -14.69
C LEU A 235 14.38 2.26 -13.85
N ALA A 236 14.59 3.04 -12.79
CA ALA A 236 15.72 2.85 -11.86
C ALA A 236 15.63 1.53 -11.06
N ARG A 237 14.49 0.84 -11.11
CA ARG A 237 14.28 -0.45 -10.45
C ARG A 237 14.48 -1.63 -11.40
N ALA A 238 14.83 -1.41 -12.67
CA ALA A 238 15.17 -2.46 -13.63
C ALA A 238 14.14 -3.62 -13.67
N GLY A 239 12.84 -3.31 -13.58
CA GLY A 239 11.78 -4.31 -13.64
C GLY A 239 11.51 -5.07 -12.32
N LYS A 240 12.15 -4.71 -11.20
CA LYS A 240 11.80 -5.27 -9.88
C LYS A 240 10.32 -5.05 -9.56
N GLY A 241 9.69 -6.06 -8.96
CA GLY A 241 8.27 -6.06 -8.66
C GLY A 241 7.36 -6.28 -9.88
N SER A 242 7.89 -6.81 -11.00
CA SER A 242 7.12 -6.92 -12.26
C SER A 242 6.88 -8.34 -12.75
N THR A 243 7.73 -9.31 -12.42
CA THR A 243 7.66 -10.67 -12.98
C THR A 243 7.67 -11.71 -11.87
N TYR A 244 6.86 -12.74 -12.02
CA TYR A 244 6.66 -13.77 -11.02
C TYR A 244 7.94 -14.60 -10.81
N THR A 245 8.21 -14.91 -9.55
CA THR A 245 9.17 -15.89 -9.09
C THR A 245 8.40 -17.03 -8.40
N PRO A 246 8.62 -18.30 -8.77
CA PRO A 246 7.95 -19.44 -8.14
C PRO A 246 7.95 -19.39 -6.62
N ALA A 247 6.77 -19.52 -6.01
CA ALA A 247 6.60 -19.41 -4.56
C ALA A 247 5.46 -20.31 -4.05
N LYS A 248 5.51 -20.61 -2.75
CA LYS A 248 4.43 -21.26 -2.00
C LYS A 248 3.42 -20.19 -1.60
N LEU A 249 2.16 -20.37 -2.00
CA LEU A 249 1.08 -19.46 -1.63
C LEU A 249 0.71 -19.67 -0.14
N PRO A 250 0.76 -18.62 0.72
CA PRO A 250 0.38 -18.75 2.12
C PRO A 250 -1.14 -18.89 2.29
N PRO A 251 -1.62 -19.63 3.31
CA PRO A 251 -3.05 -19.74 3.60
C PRO A 251 -3.64 -18.45 4.19
N LYS A 252 -2.83 -17.63 4.87
CA LYS A 252 -3.24 -16.31 5.39
C LYS A 252 -2.38 -15.21 4.77
N PRO A 253 -2.96 -14.05 4.43
CA PRO A 253 -2.18 -12.91 3.94
C PRO A 253 -1.17 -12.48 5.01
N LEU A 254 0.01 -12.05 4.56
CA LEU A 254 0.99 -11.37 5.43
C LEU A 254 0.42 -10.03 5.89
N VAL A 255 0.91 -9.47 7.00
CA VAL A 255 0.58 -8.11 7.41
C VAL A 255 1.83 -7.25 7.26
N LEU A 256 1.73 -6.16 6.50
CA LEU A 256 2.85 -5.26 6.26
C LEU A 256 2.48 -3.85 6.69
N TRP A 257 3.14 -3.34 7.73
CA TRP A 257 3.05 -1.95 8.14
C TRP A 257 4.00 -1.13 7.26
N ALA A 258 3.45 -0.35 6.34
CA ALA A 258 4.23 0.34 5.32
C ALA A 258 3.45 1.51 4.70
N TYR A 259 4.12 2.28 3.85
CA TYR A 259 3.49 3.31 3.04
C TYR A 259 4.25 3.47 1.71
N GLU A 260 3.60 4.08 0.71
CA GLU A 260 4.16 4.20 -0.63
C GLU A 260 5.45 5.03 -0.64
N GLY A 261 5.49 6.09 0.18
CA GLY A 261 6.59 7.05 0.21
C GLY A 261 7.92 6.55 0.80
N SER A 262 7.99 5.34 1.36
CA SER A 262 9.24 4.80 1.94
C SER A 262 10.01 3.93 0.93
N PRO A 263 11.29 4.22 0.65
CA PRO A 263 12.12 3.38 -0.23
C PRO A 263 12.31 1.98 0.36
N PHE A 264 12.46 1.85 1.68
CA PHE A 264 12.60 0.55 2.36
C PHE A 264 11.34 -0.31 2.21
N CYS A 265 10.16 0.32 2.34
CA CYS A 265 8.88 -0.38 2.13
C CYS A 265 8.74 -0.83 0.67
N LYS A 266 9.18 0.00 -0.28
CA LYS A 266 9.16 -0.36 -1.70
C LYS A 266 9.97 -1.63 -1.98
N LEU A 267 11.18 -1.76 -1.41
CA LEU A 267 12.01 -2.96 -1.59
C LEU A 267 11.32 -4.23 -1.10
N VAL A 268 10.64 -4.16 0.06
CA VAL A 268 9.87 -5.30 0.59
C VAL A 268 8.68 -5.62 -0.32
N ARG A 269 7.92 -4.61 -0.76
CA ARG A 269 6.78 -4.80 -1.67
C ARG A 269 7.20 -5.39 -3.01
N GLU A 270 8.34 -5.00 -3.56
CA GLU A 270 8.87 -5.58 -4.81
C GLU A 270 8.99 -7.11 -4.68
N VAL A 271 9.54 -7.60 -3.57
CA VAL A 271 9.74 -9.04 -3.32
C VAL A 271 8.42 -9.76 -3.01
N ILE A 272 7.54 -9.18 -2.18
CA ILE A 272 6.20 -9.70 -1.92
C ILE A 272 5.41 -9.85 -3.22
N VAL A 273 5.52 -8.87 -4.12
CA VAL A 273 4.84 -8.90 -5.41
C VAL A 273 5.45 -9.95 -6.34
N GLU A 274 6.77 -10.03 -6.45
CA GLU A 274 7.44 -11.04 -7.28
C GLU A 274 7.08 -12.47 -6.85
N LEU A 275 6.93 -12.72 -5.55
CA LEU A 275 6.53 -14.02 -5.00
C LEU A 275 5.01 -14.24 -4.96
N GLU A 276 4.23 -13.30 -5.50
CA GLU A 276 2.77 -13.38 -5.55
C GLU A 276 2.10 -13.57 -4.16
N LEU A 277 2.63 -12.92 -3.12
CA LEU A 277 2.16 -13.11 -1.74
C LEU A 277 1.06 -12.10 -1.37
N PRO A 278 -0.19 -12.53 -1.07
CA PRO A 278 -1.23 -11.66 -0.57
C PRO A 278 -0.82 -11.01 0.75
N HIS A 279 -1.13 -9.73 0.91
CA HIS A 279 -0.78 -9.02 2.13
C HIS A 279 -1.79 -7.92 2.46
N LEU A 280 -2.11 -7.80 3.75
CA LEU A 280 -2.78 -6.65 4.32
C LEU A 280 -1.75 -5.55 4.56
N LEU A 281 -1.81 -4.48 3.78
CA LEU A 281 -1.03 -3.29 4.03
C LEU A 281 -1.71 -2.46 5.12
N ILE A 282 -1.03 -2.28 6.25
CA ILE A 282 -1.41 -1.30 7.28
C ILE A 282 -0.67 0.00 6.98
N ASN A 283 -1.42 1.05 6.63
CA ASN A 283 -0.79 2.26 6.10
C ASN A 283 -0.14 3.12 7.20
N CYS A 284 1.12 3.47 7.04
CA CYS A 284 1.84 4.25 8.04
C CYS A 284 2.44 5.53 7.46
N ALA A 285 1.76 6.19 6.52
CA ALA A 285 2.18 7.50 6.03
C ALA A 285 2.31 8.52 7.19
N ARG A 286 3.07 9.60 6.99
CA ARG A 286 3.26 10.66 8.00
C ARG A 286 1.91 11.28 8.35
N GLY A 287 1.65 11.44 9.65
CA GLY A 287 0.36 11.87 10.20
C GLY A 287 -0.64 10.75 10.47
N SER A 288 -0.37 9.51 10.05
CA SER A 288 -1.24 8.38 10.38
C SER A 288 -1.24 8.08 11.89
N PRO A 289 -2.41 7.91 12.53
CA PRO A 289 -2.49 7.49 13.93
C PRO A 289 -1.98 6.05 14.13
N LYS A 290 -1.88 5.25 13.06
CA LYS A 290 -1.38 3.86 13.13
C LYS A 290 0.10 3.79 13.47
N ARG A 291 0.84 4.91 13.34
CA ARG A 291 2.20 5.02 13.86
C ARG A 291 2.25 4.89 15.39
N GLN A 292 1.26 5.43 16.09
CA GLN A 292 1.11 5.27 17.53
C GLN A 292 0.79 3.82 17.89
N ILE A 293 -0.12 3.18 17.14
CA ILE A 293 -0.51 1.78 17.38
C ILE A 293 0.71 0.86 17.26
N LEU A 294 1.51 1.02 16.20
CA LEU A 294 2.73 0.24 16.04
C LEU A 294 3.74 0.55 17.16
N TYR A 295 3.89 1.83 17.53
CA TYR A 295 4.76 2.22 18.64
C TYR A 295 4.36 1.59 19.98
N GLU A 296 3.07 1.53 20.29
CA GLU A 296 2.55 0.85 21.50
C GLU A 296 2.80 -0.65 21.46
N LYS A 297 2.68 -1.27 20.28
CA LYS A 297 2.92 -2.71 20.09
C LYS A 297 4.39 -3.08 20.29
N THR A 298 5.32 -2.28 19.79
CA THR A 298 6.74 -2.68 19.67
C THR A 298 7.70 -1.85 20.52
N GLY A 299 7.24 -0.76 21.12
CA GLY A 299 8.08 0.27 21.74
C GLY A 299 8.89 1.09 20.73
N HIS A 300 8.72 0.85 19.42
CA HIS A 300 9.53 1.45 18.36
C HIS A 300 8.75 1.61 17.05
N PHE A 301 8.67 2.83 16.53
CA PHE A 301 8.09 3.02 15.20
C PHE A 301 9.18 3.04 14.12
N GLN A 302 9.10 2.08 13.22
CA GLN A 302 9.82 2.04 11.95
C GLN A 302 8.94 1.35 10.90
N ALA A 303 9.11 1.74 9.63
CA ALA A 303 8.45 1.07 8.51
C ALA A 303 9.49 0.73 7.43
N PRO A 304 9.50 -0.51 6.89
CA PRO A 304 8.49 -1.55 7.07
C PRO A 304 8.60 -2.31 8.41
N PHE A 305 7.46 -2.84 8.86
CA PHE A 305 7.36 -3.90 9.88
C PHE A 305 6.48 -5.02 9.32
N LEU A 306 6.96 -6.26 9.38
CA LEU A 306 6.28 -7.45 8.89
C LEU A 306 5.69 -8.23 10.05
N GLU A 307 4.46 -8.72 9.89
CA GLU A 307 3.89 -9.79 10.70
C GLU A 307 3.47 -10.93 9.77
N ASP A 308 3.96 -12.13 10.07
CA ASP A 308 3.65 -13.33 9.32
C ASP A 308 2.78 -14.28 10.15
N PRO A 309 1.44 -14.27 9.96
CA PRO A 309 0.53 -15.12 10.72
C PRO A 309 0.65 -16.61 10.36
N ASN A 310 1.43 -16.97 9.33
CA ASN A 310 1.64 -18.35 8.92
C ASN A 310 2.82 -19.00 9.68
N THR A 311 3.74 -18.20 10.22
CA THR A 311 4.91 -18.68 10.98
C THR A 311 4.99 -18.12 12.40
N GLY A 312 4.26 -17.04 12.70
CA GLY A 312 4.33 -16.29 13.96
C GLY A 312 5.49 -15.29 14.03
N VAL A 313 6.23 -15.08 12.93
CA VAL A 313 7.34 -14.13 12.90
C VAL A 313 6.84 -12.70 12.80
N GLU A 314 7.38 -11.82 13.65
CA GLU A 314 7.22 -10.37 13.56
C GLU A 314 8.61 -9.72 13.56
N MET A 315 8.86 -8.76 12.66
CA MET A 315 10.20 -8.18 12.51
C MET A 315 10.24 -6.82 11.81
N PHE A 316 11.29 -6.06 12.15
CA PHE A 316 11.73 -4.86 11.42
C PHE A 316 12.85 -5.21 10.41
N GLU A 317 13.46 -4.16 9.87
CA GLU A 317 14.60 -4.17 8.95
C GLU A 317 14.27 -4.75 7.56
N SER A 318 14.17 -3.88 6.56
CA SER A 318 13.68 -4.26 5.23
C SER A 318 14.52 -5.34 4.54
N ALA A 319 15.83 -5.36 4.77
CA ALA A 319 16.72 -6.30 4.10
C ALA A 319 16.54 -7.73 4.67
N GLU A 320 16.43 -7.82 5.98
CA GLU A 320 16.18 -9.06 6.72
C GLU A 320 14.75 -9.55 6.47
N ILE A 321 13.77 -8.64 6.36
CA ILE A 321 12.40 -8.98 5.91
C ILE A 321 12.44 -9.65 4.53
N ILE A 322 13.21 -9.09 3.58
CA ILE A 322 13.34 -9.66 2.23
C ILE A 322 13.98 -11.05 2.27
N GLU A 323 15.05 -11.23 3.04
CA GLU A 323 15.73 -12.52 3.21
C GLU A 323 14.80 -13.56 3.84
N TYR A 324 14.08 -13.18 4.90
CA TYR A 324 13.08 -14.00 5.55
C TYR A 324 11.98 -14.44 4.57
N ILE A 325 11.36 -13.50 3.85
CA ILE A 325 10.27 -13.80 2.91
C ILE A 325 10.75 -14.76 1.82
N LYS A 326 11.94 -14.52 1.26
CA LYS A 326 12.52 -15.42 0.24
C LYS A 326 12.80 -16.81 0.79
N ALA A 327 13.43 -16.91 1.96
CA ALA A 327 13.74 -18.19 2.58
C ALA A 327 12.48 -19.00 2.94
N THR A 328 11.42 -18.31 3.36
CA THR A 328 10.16 -18.95 3.79
C THR A 328 9.27 -19.34 2.62
N TYR A 329 9.15 -18.49 1.60
CA TYR A 329 8.11 -18.63 0.57
C TYR A 329 8.61 -18.98 -0.83
N ALA A 330 9.82 -18.58 -1.22
CA ALA A 330 10.30 -18.88 -2.57
C ALA A 330 10.51 -20.39 -2.76
N LEU A 331 10.18 -20.88 -3.94
CA LEU A 331 10.57 -22.21 -4.39
C LEU A 331 11.96 -22.09 -5.02
N GLN A 332 12.90 -22.91 -4.54
CA GLN A 332 14.23 -23.04 -5.13
C GLN A 332 14.17 -23.91 -6.39
#